data_AF-A0A0F8WDP3-F1
#
_entry.id   AF-A0A0F8WDP3-F1
#
_cell.length_a   1.000
_cell.length_b   1.000
_cell.length_c   1.000
_cell.angle_alpha   90.00
_cell.angle_beta   90.00
_cell.angle_gamma   90.00
#
_symmetry.space_group_name_H-M   'P 1'
#
loop_
_entity.id
_entity.type
_entity.pdbx_description
1 polymer ?
#
loop_
_entity_poly.entity_id
_entity_poly.type
_entity_poly.pdbx_seq_one_letter_code
_entity_poly.pdbx_strand_id
1 'polypeptide(L)'
;PSDMTPYRNCADIIGVAPMASYERRLIPNFVKAIEEVKGILDPGKPLFIMIGSSIPAAECRTAEDIRCASYLALMHGAAGIVFHMGHYGIDPSYTRHLSVYRGLSREVEELFPIIASQQPTTDTGITVDNKSIDIAVRIHEGTLYVIAVNTSNTLVRATISIADSAMIPKSIKLLFENREIAPEGNKLTDAFTAFEPHVYEFLPAVR
;
A
#
# COMPACT_ATOMS: atom_id res chain seq x y z
N PRO A 1 -12.67 -9.32 -15.63
CA PRO A 1 -13.80 -9.39 -14.67
C PRO A 1 -15.11 -9.53 -15.44
N SER A 2 -16.05 -10.35 -14.97
CA SER A 2 -17.46 -10.19 -15.36
C SER A 2 -17.86 -8.75 -15.08
N ASP A 3 -18.55 -8.11 -16.02
CA ASP A 3 -19.01 -6.73 -15.89
C ASP A 3 -19.74 -6.55 -14.54
N MET A 4 -19.17 -5.72 -13.66
CA MET A 4 -19.71 -5.45 -12.32
C MET A 4 -20.74 -4.33 -12.32
N THR A 5 -20.90 -3.61 -13.43
CA THR A 5 -21.81 -2.48 -13.57
C THR A 5 -23.24 -2.80 -13.11
N PRO A 6 -23.82 -4.00 -13.39
CA PRO A 6 -25.17 -4.34 -12.91
C PRO A 6 -25.29 -4.41 -11.39
N TYR A 7 -24.19 -4.64 -10.67
CA TYR A 7 -24.19 -4.93 -9.23
C TYR A 7 -23.70 -3.78 -8.36
N ARG A 8 -23.18 -2.69 -8.95
CA ARG A 8 -22.55 -1.59 -8.21
C ARG A 8 -23.47 -0.93 -7.16
N ASN A 9 -24.78 -1.02 -7.37
CA ASN A 9 -25.82 -0.44 -6.50
C ASN A 9 -26.57 -1.50 -5.66
N CYS A 10 -26.17 -2.77 -5.71
CA CYS A 10 -26.88 -3.85 -5.03
C CYS A 10 -26.44 -4.10 -3.59
N ALA A 11 -25.37 -3.43 -3.11
CA ALA A 11 -24.83 -3.60 -1.77
C ALA A 11 -24.24 -2.30 -1.26
N ASP A 12 -24.16 -2.10 0.06
CA ASP A 12 -23.55 -0.93 0.69
C ASP A 12 -22.02 -0.92 0.52
N ILE A 13 -21.41 -2.11 0.58
CA ILE A 13 -19.99 -2.37 0.41
C ILE A 13 -19.82 -3.38 -0.73
N ILE A 14 -18.88 -3.13 -1.63
CA ILE A 14 -18.55 -4.05 -2.71
C ILE A 14 -17.27 -4.80 -2.36
N GLY A 15 -17.30 -6.13 -2.42
CA GLY A 15 -16.11 -6.97 -2.34
C GLY A 15 -15.77 -7.53 -3.72
N VAL A 16 -14.53 -7.38 -4.16
CA VAL A 16 -14.08 -7.92 -5.46
C VAL A 16 -12.67 -8.49 -5.38
N ALA A 17 -12.46 -9.58 -6.09
CA ALA A 17 -11.13 -10.02 -6.47
C ALA A 17 -10.80 -9.40 -7.85
N PRO A 18 -9.93 -8.38 -7.93
CA PRO A 18 -9.49 -7.84 -9.21
C PRO A 18 -8.78 -8.91 -10.05
N MET A 19 -8.71 -8.76 -11.38
CA MET A 19 -8.10 -9.79 -12.24
C MET A 19 -6.65 -10.10 -11.86
N ALA A 20 -5.89 -9.10 -11.45
CA ALA A 20 -4.53 -9.28 -10.93
C ALA A 20 -4.45 -10.26 -9.74
N SER A 21 -5.51 -10.38 -8.92
CA SER A 21 -5.60 -11.37 -7.83
C SER A 21 -5.64 -12.81 -8.33
N TYR A 22 -5.90 -13.05 -9.61
CA TYR A 22 -5.87 -14.35 -10.27
C TYR A 22 -4.67 -14.50 -11.21
N GLU A 23 -3.77 -13.53 -11.27
CA GLU A 23 -2.57 -13.63 -12.09
C GLU A 23 -1.44 -14.32 -11.35
N ARG A 24 -0.53 -14.96 -12.11
CA ARG A 24 0.68 -15.59 -11.54
C ARG A 24 1.58 -14.56 -10.86
N ARG A 25 1.66 -13.34 -11.41
CA ARG A 25 2.40 -12.21 -10.81
C ARG A 25 1.41 -11.14 -10.41
N LEU A 26 1.23 -10.97 -9.11
CA LEU A 26 0.22 -10.08 -8.55
C LEU A 26 0.51 -8.61 -8.85
N ILE A 27 1.69 -8.14 -8.44
CA ILE A 27 2.01 -6.71 -8.33
C ILE A 27 1.91 -5.91 -9.63
N PRO A 28 2.44 -6.37 -10.79
CA PRO A 28 2.54 -5.52 -12.00
C PRO A 28 1.24 -4.91 -12.50
N ASN A 29 0.10 -5.61 -12.33
CA ASN A 29 -1.21 -5.15 -12.80
C ASN A 29 -2.16 -4.79 -11.66
N PHE A 30 -1.72 -4.89 -10.40
CA PHE A 30 -2.61 -4.83 -9.25
C PHE A 30 -3.26 -3.45 -9.08
N VAL A 31 -2.46 -2.39 -9.08
CA VAL A 31 -2.94 -1.00 -8.96
C VAL A 31 -3.90 -0.65 -10.10
N LYS A 32 -3.52 -0.98 -11.35
CA LYS A 32 -4.38 -0.76 -12.52
C LYS A 32 -5.73 -1.45 -12.36
N ALA A 33 -5.74 -2.70 -11.90
CA ALA A 33 -6.97 -3.44 -11.70
C ALA A 33 -7.86 -2.87 -10.57
N ILE A 34 -7.27 -2.26 -9.54
CA ILE A 34 -8.02 -1.54 -8.50
C ILE A 34 -8.66 -0.27 -9.07
N GLU A 35 -7.92 0.52 -9.84
CA GLU A 35 -8.47 1.75 -10.44
C GLU A 35 -9.56 1.45 -11.48
N GLU A 36 -9.44 0.35 -12.24
CA GLU A 36 -10.51 -0.12 -13.13
C GLU A 36 -11.80 -0.43 -12.36
N VAL A 37 -11.71 -1.11 -11.21
CA VAL A 37 -12.86 -1.37 -10.34
C VAL A 37 -13.44 -0.07 -9.81
N LYS A 38 -12.61 0.82 -9.28
CA LYS A 38 -13.06 2.11 -8.73
C LYS A 38 -13.74 2.97 -9.77
N GLY A 39 -13.30 2.94 -11.02
CA GLY A 39 -13.93 3.66 -12.13
C GLY A 39 -15.35 3.19 -12.46
N ILE A 40 -15.77 2.01 -12.00
CA ILE A 40 -17.14 1.49 -12.15
C ILE A 40 -18.06 1.96 -11.00
N LEU A 41 -17.48 2.16 -9.81
CA LEU A 41 -18.19 2.47 -8.58
C LEU A 41 -18.45 3.98 -8.45
N ASP A 42 -19.52 4.31 -7.72
CA ASP A 42 -19.78 5.70 -7.36
C ASP A 42 -18.66 6.24 -6.43
N PRO A 43 -18.31 7.53 -6.52
CA PRO A 43 -17.30 8.13 -5.66
C PRO A 43 -17.59 7.88 -4.17
N GLY A 44 -16.59 7.39 -3.44
CA GLY A 44 -16.70 7.13 -2.00
C GLY A 44 -17.38 5.81 -1.63
N LYS A 45 -17.84 5.00 -2.60
CA LYS A 45 -18.36 3.65 -2.32
C LYS A 45 -17.26 2.78 -1.68
N PRO A 46 -17.47 2.22 -0.48
CA PRO A 46 -16.46 1.38 0.16
C PRO A 46 -16.20 0.10 -0.65
N LEU A 47 -14.92 -0.19 -0.85
CA LEU A 47 -14.43 -1.32 -1.64
C LEU A 47 -13.54 -2.22 -0.80
N PHE A 48 -13.89 -3.50 -0.71
CA PHE A 48 -12.99 -4.54 -0.20
C PHE A 48 -12.28 -5.24 -1.36
N ILE A 49 -10.96 -5.30 -1.27
CA ILE A 49 -10.14 -6.00 -2.25
C ILE A 49 -9.81 -7.39 -1.74
N MET A 50 -10.18 -8.40 -2.52
CA MET A 50 -9.79 -9.78 -2.26
C MET A 50 -8.45 -10.07 -2.94
N ILE A 51 -7.41 -10.35 -2.15
CA ILE A 51 -6.06 -10.66 -2.61
C ILE A 51 -5.91 -12.19 -2.65
N GLY A 52 -5.64 -12.76 -3.81
CA GLY A 52 -5.51 -14.22 -4.00
C GLY A 52 -4.24 -14.85 -3.39
N SER A 53 -4.18 -15.10 -2.10
CA SER A 53 -2.93 -15.57 -1.45
C SER A 53 -2.30 -16.84 -2.02
N SER A 54 -3.12 -17.81 -2.47
CA SER A 54 -2.68 -19.11 -3.01
C SER A 54 -3.25 -19.40 -4.42
N ILE A 55 -3.80 -18.40 -5.10
CA ILE A 55 -4.38 -18.50 -6.45
C ILE A 55 -3.58 -17.62 -7.43
N PRO A 56 -3.38 -18.04 -8.70
CA PRO A 56 -3.89 -19.25 -9.35
C PRO A 56 -2.92 -20.44 -9.33
N ALA A 57 -1.72 -20.27 -8.75
CA ALA A 57 -0.64 -21.25 -8.88
C ALA A 57 -0.47 -22.11 -7.63
N ALA A 58 -0.06 -23.36 -7.82
CA ALA A 58 0.42 -24.23 -6.74
C ALA A 58 1.68 -23.65 -6.04
N GLU A 59 2.43 -22.79 -6.75
CA GLU A 59 3.44 -21.91 -6.16
C GLU A 59 2.75 -20.80 -5.37
N CYS A 60 2.81 -20.87 -4.04
CA CYS A 60 2.27 -19.83 -3.16
C CYS A 60 2.98 -18.49 -3.43
N ARG A 61 2.24 -17.38 -3.35
CA ARG A 61 2.83 -16.03 -3.36
C ARG A 61 3.86 -15.91 -2.25
N THR A 62 4.81 -14.99 -2.39
CA THR A 62 5.74 -14.72 -1.29
C THR A 62 5.05 -13.90 -0.18
N ALA A 63 5.64 -13.86 1.00
CA ALA A 63 5.14 -12.98 2.07
C ALA A 63 5.20 -11.51 1.65
N GLU A 64 6.25 -11.17 0.90
CA GLU A 64 6.52 -9.85 0.35
C GLU A 64 5.45 -9.43 -0.66
N ASP A 65 5.00 -10.34 -1.54
CA ASP A 65 3.87 -10.08 -2.46
C ASP A 65 2.59 -9.71 -1.70
N ILE A 66 2.28 -10.45 -0.62
CA ILE A 66 1.07 -10.21 0.18
C ILE A 66 1.15 -8.89 0.93
N ARG A 67 2.29 -8.62 1.57
CA ARG A 67 2.50 -7.35 2.29
C ARG A 67 2.42 -6.17 1.31
N CYS A 68 3.15 -6.22 0.19
CA CYS A 68 3.14 -5.18 -0.85
C CYS A 68 1.74 -4.92 -1.40
N ALA A 69 1.03 -5.96 -1.83
CA ALA A 69 -0.32 -5.81 -2.36
C ALA A 69 -1.30 -5.23 -1.32
N SER A 70 -1.10 -5.52 -0.04
CA SER A 70 -1.94 -4.95 1.01
C SER A 70 -1.73 -3.44 1.15
N TYR A 71 -0.48 -2.98 1.12
CA TYR A 71 -0.19 -1.55 1.11
C TYR A 71 -0.73 -0.87 -0.14
N LEU A 72 -0.50 -1.45 -1.34
CA LEU A 72 -1.04 -0.91 -2.59
C LEU A 72 -2.57 -0.85 -2.57
N ALA A 73 -3.25 -1.88 -2.06
CA ALA A 73 -4.71 -1.86 -1.94
C ALA A 73 -5.20 -0.68 -1.10
N LEU A 74 -4.60 -0.47 0.07
CA LEU A 74 -4.94 0.63 0.98
C LEU A 74 -4.61 1.99 0.37
N MET A 75 -3.40 2.17 -0.16
CA MET A 75 -2.95 3.42 -0.80
C MET A 75 -3.88 3.88 -1.92
N HIS A 76 -4.42 2.92 -2.67
CA HIS A 76 -5.34 3.15 -3.79
C HIS A 76 -6.83 3.15 -3.39
N GLY A 77 -7.14 3.19 -2.09
CA GLY A 77 -8.48 3.50 -1.59
C GLY A 77 -9.36 2.28 -1.30
N ALA A 78 -8.78 1.09 -1.12
CA ALA A 78 -9.51 -0.03 -0.54
C ALA A 78 -9.89 0.31 0.91
N ALA A 79 -11.15 0.09 1.27
CA ALA A 79 -11.68 0.22 2.62
C ALA A 79 -11.43 -1.02 3.48
N GLY A 80 -10.87 -2.08 2.89
CA GLY A 80 -10.56 -3.34 3.57
C GLY A 80 -9.96 -4.36 2.62
N ILE A 81 -9.36 -5.39 3.20
CA ILE A 81 -8.67 -6.45 2.47
C ILE A 81 -9.19 -7.80 2.94
N VAL A 82 -9.41 -8.71 2.00
CA VAL A 82 -9.70 -10.11 2.28
C VAL A 82 -8.63 -10.96 1.62
N PHE A 83 -8.00 -11.87 2.38
CA PHE A 83 -7.04 -12.82 1.83
C PHE A 83 -7.76 -14.07 1.35
N HIS A 84 -7.81 -14.27 0.04
CA HIS A 84 -8.45 -15.43 -0.58
C HIS A 84 -7.46 -16.59 -0.66
N MET A 85 -7.54 -17.51 0.31
CA MET A 85 -6.60 -18.64 0.46
C MET A 85 -6.94 -19.87 -0.42
N GLY A 86 -7.84 -19.72 -1.39
CA GLY A 86 -8.21 -20.80 -2.31
C GLY A 86 -8.85 -22.00 -1.61
N HIS A 87 -9.08 -23.08 -2.36
CA HIS A 87 -9.74 -24.28 -1.81
C HIS A 87 -8.83 -25.13 -0.93
N TYR A 88 -7.51 -25.01 -1.11
CA TYR A 88 -6.51 -25.84 -0.41
C TYR A 88 -5.73 -25.09 0.67
N GLY A 89 -6.02 -23.80 0.88
CA GLY A 89 -5.31 -22.98 1.86
C GLY A 89 -3.87 -22.70 1.46
N ILE A 90 -3.03 -22.52 2.48
CA ILE A 90 -1.58 -22.34 2.36
C ILE A 90 -0.92 -23.47 3.12
N ASP A 91 0.03 -24.14 2.49
CA ASP A 91 0.75 -25.25 3.12
C ASP A 91 1.46 -24.76 4.40
N PRO A 92 1.28 -25.44 5.55
CA PRO A 92 1.86 -25.05 6.84
C PRO A 92 3.39 -24.90 6.86
N SER A 93 4.10 -25.55 5.95
CA SER A 93 5.57 -25.42 5.81
C SER A 93 6.01 -24.03 5.34
N TYR A 94 5.10 -23.23 4.76
CA TYR A 94 5.34 -21.85 4.32
C TYR A 94 5.23 -20.89 5.51
N THR A 95 6.03 -21.13 6.54
CA THR A 95 5.99 -20.42 7.83
C THR A 95 6.16 -18.92 7.67
N ARG A 96 7.04 -18.45 6.78
CA ARG A 96 7.22 -17.02 6.47
C ARG A 96 5.93 -16.41 5.92
N HIS A 97 5.29 -17.09 4.97
CA HIS A 97 4.03 -16.65 4.39
C HIS A 97 2.93 -16.58 5.44
N LEU A 98 2.79 -17.59 6.30
CA LEU A 98 1.81 -17.57 7.38
C LEU A 98 2.10 -16.47 8.42
N SER A 99 3.37 -16.22 8.73
CA SER A 99 3.77 -15.21 9.72
C SER A 99 3.44 -13.78 9.29
N VAL A 100 3.38 -13.53 7.98
CA VAL A 100 3.13 -12.18 7.45
C VAL A 100 1.76 -11.66 7.88
N TYR A 101 0.73 -12.51 7.93
CA TYR A 101 -0.63 -12.08 8.26
C TYR A 101 -0.74 -11.48 9.66
N ARG A 102 -0.01 -12.05 10.63
CA ARG A 102 -0.02 -11.54 12.00
C ARG A 102 0.66 -10.17 12.11
N GLY A 103 1.82 -10.02 11.47
CA GLY A 103 2.53 -8.73 11.44
C GLY A 103 1.71 -7.68 10.70
N LEU A 104 1.20 -8.04 9.53
CA LEU A 104 0.41 -7.17 8.67
C LEU A 104 -0.90 -6.73 9.32
N SER A 105 -1.59 -7.58 10.10
CA SER A 105 -2.79 -7.16 10.84
C SER A 105 -2.50 -5.96 11.74
N ARG A 106 -1.36 -5.96 12.44
CA ARG A 106 -0.95 -4.87 13.31
C ARG A 106 -0.57 -3.62 12.53
N GLU A 107 0.18 -3.80 11.44
CA GLU A 107 0.51 -2.70 10.53
C GLU A 107 -0.76 -2.05 9.97
N VAL A 108 -1.75 -2.84 9.55
CA VAL A 108 -3.03 -2.34 9.01
C VAL A 108 -3.86 -1.65 10.09
N GLU A 109 -3.91 -2.16 11.32
CA GLU A 109 -4.61 -1.49 12.43
C GLU A 109 -4.08 -0.07 12.69
N GLU A 110 -2.76 0.12 12.58
CA GLU A 110 -2.12 1.43 12.77
C GLU A 110 -2.14 2.29 11.49
N LEU A 111 -1.99 1.68 10.32
CA LEU A 111 -1.93 2.36 9.03
C LEU A 111 -3.30 2.81 8.53
N PHE A 112 -4.37 2.06 8.81
CA PHE A 112 -5.68 2.32 8.23
C PHE A 112 -6.25 3.71 8.59
N PRO A 113 -6.19 4.19 9.85
CA PRO A 113 -6.59 5.56 10.19
C PRO A 113 -5.81 6.62 9.40
N ILE A 114 -4.51 6.40 9.16
CA ILE A 114 -3.66 7.30 8.37
C ILE A 114 -4.09 7.32 6.91
N ILE A 115 -4.29 6.15 6.29
CA ILE A 115 -4.70 6.03 4.89
C ILE A 115 -6.12 6.56 4.64
N ALA A 116 -7.04 6.32 5.58
CA ALA A 116 -8.42 6.77 5.52
C ALA A 116 -8.57 8.27 5.83
N SER A 117 -7.53 8.91 6.36
CA SER A 117 -7.51 10.36 6.56
C SER A 117 -7.50 11.11 5.24
N GLN A 118 -7.85 12.40 5.33
CA GLN A 118 -7.93 13.26 4.16
C GLN A 118 -6.60 13.28 3.41
N GLN A 119 -6.66 13.10 2.10
CA GLN A 119 -5.55 13.47 1.24
C GLN A 119 -5.33 14.98 1.37
N PRO A 120 -4.07 15.46 1.36
CA PRO A 120 -3.79 16.88 1.34
C PRO A 120 -4.56 17.56 0.20
N THR A 121 -5.32 18.61 0.52
CA THR A 121 -6.14 19.35 -0.47
C THR A 121 -5.29 20.18 -1.43
N THR A 122 -4.03 20.42 -1.07
CA THR A 122 -3.03 21.12 -1.86
C THR A 122 -1.94 20.15 -2.28
N ASP A 123 -1.37 20.36 -3.47
CA ASP A 123 -0.18 19.63 -3.90
C ASP A 123 0.92 19.79 -2.84
N THR A 124 1.36 18.66 -2.27
CA THR A 124 2.42 18.65 -1.26
C THR A 124 3.81 18.87 -1.87
N GLY A 125 3.93 18.80 -3.20
CA GLY A 125 5.19 18.87 -3.90
C GLY A 125 6.14 17.72 -3.55
N ILE A 126 5.61 16.62 -2.99
CA ILE A 126 6.36 15.42 -2.66
C ILE A 126 6.42 14.54 -3.90
N THR A 127 7.63 14.20 -4.33
CA THR A 127 7.88 13.42 -5.54
C THR A 127 8.93 12.35 -5.27
N VAL A 128 8.92 11.28 -6.08
CA VAL A 128 9.94 10.22 -6.04
C VAL A 128 10.59 10.09 -7.40
N ASP A 129 11.91 9.90 -7.43
CA ASP A 129 12.70 9.82 -8.67
C ASP A 129 12.64 8.46 -9.37
N ASN A 130 12.05 7.46 -8.74
CA ASN A 130 12.00 6.09 -9.24
C ASN A 130 10.55 5.62 -9.46
N LYS A 131 10.23 5.28 -10.71
CA LYS A 131 8.89 4.81 -11.14
C LYS A 131 8.48 3.47 -10.54
N SER A 132 9.42 2.72 -9.97
CA SER A 132 9.13 1.46 -9.27
C SER A 132 8.69 1.71 -7.83
N ILE A 133 8.77 2.95 -7.33
CA ILE A 133 8.24 3.31 -6.01
C ILE A 133 6.89 3.99 -6.20
N ASP A 134 5.85 3.33 -5.70
CA ASP A 134 4.52 3.94 -5.58
C ASP A 134 4.44 4.72 -4.27
N ILE A 135 3.78 5.89 -4.27
CA ILE A 135 3.71 6.74 -3.08
C ILE A 135 2.29 7.22 -2.80
N ALA A 136 1.97 7.33 -1.51
CA ALA A 136 0.76 7.96 -1.02
C ALA A 136 1.12 8.93 0.10
N VAL A 137 0.59 10.15 0.02
CA VAL A 137 0.79 11.18 1.04
C VAL A 137 -0.51 11.37 1.81
N ARG A 138 -0.43 11.43 3.13
CA ARG A 138 -1.58 11.62 4.03
C ARG A 138 -1.23 12.58 5.15
N ILE A 139 -2.23 13.33 5.62
CA ILE A 139 -2.12 14.08 6.87
C ILE A 139 -3.06 13.43 7.87
N HIS A 140 -2.52 12.97 8.98
CA HIS A 140 -3.28 12.36 10.07
C HIS A 140 -2.90 13.05 11.37
N GLU A 141 -3.90 13.58 12.08
CA GLU A 141 -3.72 14.34 13.34
C GLU A 141 -2.69 15.48 13.25
N GLY A 142 -2.59 16.11 12.07
CA GLY A 142 -1.65 17.21 11.81
C GLY A 142 -0.22 16.76 11.45
N THR A 143 0.06 15.46 11.45
CA THR A 143 1.34 14.88 11.04
C THR A 143 1.27 14.43 9.58
N LEU A 144 2.32 14.73 8.82
CA LEU A 144 2.48 14.33 7.43
C LEU A 144 3.09 12.92 7.37
N TYR A 145 2.44 12.03 6.63
CA TYR A 145 2.91 10.69 6.36
C TYR A 145 3.16 10.48 4.88
N VAL A 146 4.29 9.85 4.54
CA VAL A 146 4.58 9.37 3.20
C VAL A 146 4.68 7.85 3.27
N ILE A 147 3.75 7.17 2.62
CA ILE A 147 3.82 5.73 2.40
C ILE A 147 4.47 5.50 1.05
N ALA A 148 5.53 4.71 1.01
CA ALA A 148 6.25 4.39 -0.21
C ALA A 148 6.40 2.87 -0.35
N VAL A 149 6.14 2.33 -1.53
CA VAL A 149 6.18 0.88 -1.78
C VAL A 149 6.98 0.58 -3.03
N ASN A 150 7.99 -0.26 -2.92
CA ASN A 150 8.65 -0.81 -4.10
C ASN A 150 7.71 -1.80 -4.79
N THR A 151 7.45 -1.62 -6.08
CA THR A 151 6.59 -2.49 -6.90
C THR A 151 7.41 -3.43 -7.77
N SER A 152 8.74 -3.39 -7.66
CA SER A 152 9.66 -4.30 -8.35
C SER A 152 10.13 -5.45 -7.44
N ASN A 153 10.59 -6.53 -8.07
CA ASN A 153 11.17 -7.69 -7.40
C ASN A 153 12.69 -7.55 -7.15
N THR A 154 13.22 -6.32 -7.16
CA THR A 154 14.65 -6.02 -7.02
C THR A 154 14.89 -4.94 -5.99
N LEU A 155 16.11 -4.89 -5.45
CA LEU A 155 16.56 -3.78 -4.61
C LEU A 155 16.50 -2.47 -5.40
N VAL A 156 15.83 -1.47 -4.85
CA VAL A 156 15.72 -0.13 -5.40
C VAL A 156 16.26 0.87 -4.38
N ARG A 157 17.06 1.83 -4.85
CA ARG A 157 17.30 3.08 -4.12
C ARG A 157 16.49 4.18 -4.78
N ALA A 158 15.80 4.97 -3.97
CA ALA A 158 14.95 6.06 -4.45
C ALA A 158 15.12 7.29 -3.56
N THR A 159 14.96 8.44 -4.19
CA THR A 159 15.00 9.75 -3.53
C THR A 159 13.60 10.35 -3.52
N ILE A 160 13.09 10.65 -2.33
CA ILE A 160 11.89 11.43 -2.12
C ILE A 160 12.30 12.90 -1.99
N SER A 161 11.77 13.77 -2.84
CA SER A 161 12.03 15.21 -2.85
C SER A 161 10.81 15.97 -2.34
N ILE A 162 11.03 16.98 -1.51
CA ILE A 162 10.02 17.81 -0.87
C ILE A 162 10.17 19.23 -1.44
N ALA A 163 9.22 19.69 -2.25
CA ALA A 163 9.31 21.02 -2.85
C ALA A 163 8.86 22.13 -1.88
N ASP A 164 7.83 21.86 -1.07
CA ASP A 164 7.33 22.83 -0.09
C ASP A 164 8.26 22.89 1.13
N SER A 165 8.91 24.04 1.31
CA SER A 165 9.84 24.25 2.43
C SER A 165 9.16 24.20 3.80
N ALA A 166 7.84 24.46 3.87
CA ALA A 166 7.07 24.35 5.11
C ALA A 166 6.86 22.88 5.54
N MET A 167 7.02 21.94 4.61
CA MET A 167 6.83 20.50 4.83
C MET A 167 8.14 19.74 5.05
N ILE A 168 9.29 20.42 5.01
CA ILE A 168 10.58 19.78 5.26
C ILE A 168 10.67 19.37 6.73
N PRO A 169 10.77 18.06 7.03
CA PRO A 169 10.84 17.58 8.40
C PRO A 169 12.21 17.88 9.02
N LYS A 170 12.30 17.81 10.35
CA LYS A 170 13.61 17.79 11.04
C LYS A 170 14.10 16.36 11.27
N SER A 171 13.18 15.44 11.52
CA SER A 171 13.45 14.00 11.63
C SER A 171 12.33 13.24 10.91
N ILE A 172 12.68 12.09 10.37
CA ILE A 172 11.74 11.19 9.71
C ILE A 172 11.82 9.85 10.43
N LYS A 173 10.74 9.48 11.12
CA LYS A 173 10.63 8.17 11.76
C LYS A 173 9.98 7.18 10.81
N LEU A 174 10.45 5.94 10.79
CA LEU A 174 9.80 4.88 10.04
C LEU A 174 8.87 4.12 10.98
N LEU A 175 7.57 4.19 10.74
CA LEU A 175 6.54 3.83 11.71
C LEU A 175 6.67 2.36 12.18
N PHE A 176 6.96 1.46 11.25
CA PHE A 176 7.05 0.02 11.48
C PHE A 176 8.49 -0.49 11.56
N GLU A 177 9.47 0.41 11.63
CA GLU A 177 10.88 0.07 11.68
C GLU A 177 11.55 0.75 12.86
N ASN A 178 12.54 0.10 13.45
CA ASN A 178 13.28 0.66 14.58
C ASN A 178 14.41 1.59 14.09
N ARG A 179 14.08 2.58 13.27
CA ARG A 179 15.04 3.57 12.74
C ARG A 179 14.39 4.92 12.43
N GLU A 180 15.24 5.95 12.45
CA GLU A 180 14.94 7.30 12.02
C GLU A 180 15.96 7.75 10.97
N ILE A 181 15.57 8.72 10.14
CA ILE A 181 16.41 9.31 9.11
C ILE A 181 16.38 10.83 9.27
N ALA A 182 17.57 11.43 9.26
CA ALA A 182 17.70 12.87 9.12
C ALA A 182 17.60 13.24 7.63
N PRO A 183 16.71 14.17 7.23
CA PRO A 183 16.63 14.60 5.84
C PRO A 183 17.88 15.37 5.43
N GLU A 184 18.31 15.18 4.19
CA GLU A 184 19.40 15.93 3.57
C GLU A 184 18.81 17.16 2.86
N GLY A 185 18.62 18.23 3.61
CA GLY A 185 17.94 19.43 3.12
C GLY A 185 16.47 19.12 2.82
N ASN A 186 16.08 19.18 1.54
CA ASN A 186 14.70 18.91 1.10
C ASN A 186 14.52 17.50 0.51
N LYS A 187 15.44 16.58 0.81
CA LYS A 187 15.46 15.23 0.24
C LYS A 187 15.64 14.17 1.31
N LEU A 188 15.09 12.99 1.02
CA LEU A 188 15.30 11.75 1.73
C LEU A 188 15.70 10.68 0.70
N THR A 189 16.79 9.96 0.92
CA THR A 189 17.17 8.80 0.11
C THR A 189 17.09 7.54 0.96
N ASP A 190 16.43 6.51 0.45
CA ASP A 190 16.30 5.23 1.15
C ASP A 190 16.43 4.03 0.20
N ALA A 191 16.61 2.85 0.78
CA ALA A 191 16.68 1.58 0.07
C ALA A 191 15.45 0.72 0.38
N PHE A 192 14.94 0.07 -0.67
CA PHE A 192 13.78 -0.80 -0.62
C PHE A 192 14.19 -2.14 -1.22
N THR A 193 14.10 -3.21 -0.44
CA THR A 193 14.18 -4.57 -0.95
C THR A 193 12.95 -4.88 -1.83
N ALA A 194 12.95 -6.04 -2.46
CA ALA A 194 11.87 -6.45 -3.36
C ALA A 194 10.51 -6.34 -2.65
N PHE A 195 9.58 -5.60 -3.26
CA PHE A 195 8.21 -5.44 -2.76
C PHE A 195 8.07 -4.80 -1.37
N GLU A 196 9.09 -4.10 -0.88
CA GLU A 196 9.10 -3.55 0.47
C GLU A 196 8.32 -2.23 0.57
N PRO A 197 7.39 -2.12 1.54
CA PRO A 197 6.80 -0.85 1.94
C PRO A 197 7.57 -0.19 3.08
N HIS A 198 7.65 1.14 3.05
CA HIS A 198 8.11 2.00 4.14
C HIS A 198 7.03 3.04 4.45
N VAL A 199 6.83 3.35 5.74
CA VAL A 199 5.89 4.40 6.20
C VAL A 199 6.67 5.44 6.96
N TYR A 200 6.87 6.58 6.32
CA TYR A 200 7.60 7.71 6.86
C TYR A 200 6.66 8.65 7.61
N GLU A 201 6.97 8.92 8.87
CA GLU A 201 6.34 9.93 9.72
C GLU A 201 7.25 11.16 9.75
N PHE A 202 6.76 12.28 9.21
CA PHE A 202 7.53 13.52 9.08
C PHE A 202 7.33 14.35 10.35
N LEU A 203 8.37 14.38 11.20
CA LEU A 203 8.30 15.09 12.47
C LEU A 203 8.74 16.55 12.28
N PRO A 204 7.89 17.52 12.63
CA PRO A 204 8.26 18.93 12.60
C PRO A 204 9.30 19.23 13.68
N ALA A 205 9.88 20.42 13.63
CA ALA A 205 10.57 20.95 14.80
C ALA A 205 9.62 20.99 15.99
N VAL A 206 10.01 20.39 17.12
CA VAL A 206 9.37 20.68 18.41
C VAL A 206 9.32 22.20 18.55
N ARG A 207 8.10 22.75 18.65
CA ARG A 207 7.88 24.16 18.98
C ARG A 207 8.15 24.40 20.45
#